data_AF-A0A9R0TCU2-F1
#
_entry.id   AF-A0A9R0TCU2-F1
#
_cell.length_a   1.000
_cell.length_b   1.000
_cell.length_c   1.000
_cell.angle_alpha   90.00
_cell.angle_beta   90.00
_cell.angle_gamma   90.00
#
_symmetry.space_group_name_H-M   'P 1'
#
loop_
_entity.id
_entity.type
_entity.pdbx_description
1 polymer ?
#
loop_
_entity_poly.entity_id
_entity_poly.type
_entity_poly.pdbx_seq_one_letter_code
_entity_poly.pdbx_strand_id
1 'polypeptide(L)'
;MVLGRKGSTAGEGPVQFPGVGKYAVIFDAGSTGTRVHVFKFDNKMDLLEIGDDIEVFAKVSPGLSSFSGRPKEAAKSMIPLLDKANSVVPWWQMNRTPLKLGRRLG
;
A
#
# COMPACT_ATOMS: atom_id res chain seq x y z
N MET A 1 36.29 15.84 -10.97
CA MET A 1 35.24 14.87 -10.62
C MET A 1 35.74 14.01 -9.48
N VAL A 2 35.05 14.07 -8.34
CA VAL A 2 35.46 13.43 -7.09
C VAL A 2 35.23 11.92 -7.16
N LEU A 3 36.24 11.23 -6.63
CA LEU A 3 36.42 9.83 -6.28
C LEU A 3 35.35 9.29 -5.29
N GLY A 4 34.95 8.03 -5.43
CA GLY A 4 34.23 7.30 -4.37
C GLY A 4 33.69 5.93 -4.82
N ARG A 5 34.52 4.88 -4.84
CA ARG A 5 34.67 3.85 -3.78
C ARG A 5 33.67 2.69 -3.87
N LYS A 6 34.22 1.54 -4.27
CA LYS A 6 33.73 0.17 -4.06
C LYS A 6 33.47 -0.07 -2.58
N GLY A 7 32.30 -0.64 -2.27
CA GLY A 7 31.91 -1.03 -0.92
C GLY A 7 30.90 -2.18 -0.96
N SER A 8 31.35 -3.35 -1.42
CA SER A 8 30.67 -4.60 -1.08
C SER A 8 30.82 -4.81 0.42
N THR A 9 29.76 -4.54 1.18
CA THR A 9 29.59 -5.09 2.52
C THR A 9 28.41 -6.03 2.44
N ALA A 10 28.73 -7.32 2.28
CA ALA A 10 27.80 -8.39 2.61
C ALA A 10 27.59 -8.32 4.12
N GLY A 11 26.60 -7.52 4.53
CA GLY A 11 26.00 -7.67 5.84
C GLY A 11 25.16 -8.93 5.78
N GLU A 12 25.55 -9.97 6.51
CA GLU A 12 24.73 -11.14 6.81
C GLU A 12 23.51 -10.70 7.64
N GLY A 13 22.56 -10.04 6.99
CA GLY A 13 21.17 -10.06 7.41
C GLY A 13 20.55 -11.39 6.97
N PRO A 14 19.48 -11.86 7.61
CA PRO A 14 18.75 -13.03 7.11
C PRO A 14 18.39 -12.77 5.65
N VAL A 15 18.77 -13.68 4.76
CA VAL A 15 18.41 -13.65 3.34
C VAL A 15 16.88 -13.62 3.29
N GLN A 16 16.31 -12.45 3.03
CA GLN A 16 14.87 -12.30 2.92
C GLN A 16 14.46 -12.83 1.55
N PHE A 17 13.86 -14.01 1.55
CA PHE A 17 13.29 -14.54 0.33
C PHE A 17 12.22 -13.56 -0.19
N PRO A 18 12.19 -13.25 -1.49
CA PRO A 18 11.16 -12.42 -2.11
C PRO A 18 9.80 -13.11 -1.91
N GLY A 19 9.14 -12.78 -0.80
CA GLY A 19 7.96 -13.48 -0.30
C GLY A 19 7.74 -13.38 1.21
N VAL A 20 8.79 -13.10 2.00
CA VAL A 20 8.71 -12.99 3.47
C VAL A 20 8.66 -11.52 3.89
N GLY A 21 7.58 -10.84 3.51
CA GLY A 21 7.28 -9.48 3.97
C GLY A 21 5.84 -9.38 4.47
N LYS A 22 5.55 -8.40 5.33
CA LYS A 22 4.20 -8.05 5.80
C LYS A 22 3.66 -6.93 4.94
N TYR A 23 2.37 -6.96 4.62
CA TYR A 23 1.73 -5.87 3.88
C TYR A 23 0.90 -4.98 4.80
N ALA A 24 0.69 -3.74 4.39
CA ALA A 24 -0.32 -2.86 4.96
C ALA A 24 -1.08 -2.15 3.84
N VAL A 25 -2.41 -2.09 3.97
CA VAL A 25 -3.28 -1.40 3.01
C VAL A 25 -3.96 -0.23 3.74
N ILE A 26 -3.71 0.98 3.24
CA ILE A 26 -4.22 2.22 3.83
C ILE A 26 -5.07 2.95 2.79
N PHE A 27 -6.33 3.17 3.12
CA PHE A 27 -7.23 4.01 2.36
C PHE A 27 -7.29 5.40 2.97
N ASP A 28 -7.11 6.43 2.14
CA ASP A 28 -7.32 7.84 2.50
C ASP A 28 -8.58 8.35 1.81
N ALA A 29 -9.64 8.53 2.60
CA ALA A 29 -10.92 9.05 2.16
C ALA A 29 -10.97 10.57 2.30
N GLY A 30 -10.70 11.26 1.19
CA GLY A 30 -10.89 12.70 1.04
C GLY A 30 -12.21 13.06 0.35
N SER A 31 -12.46 14.36 0.21
CA SER A 31 -13.65 14.89 -0.48
C SER A 31 -13.51 14.92 -2.00
N THR A 32 -12.31 15.22 -2.50
CA THR A 32 -12.00 15.28 -3.93
C THR A 32 -11.56 13.95 -4.52
N GLY A 33 -11.34 12.94 -3.67
CA GLY A 33 -10.99 11.60 -4.10
C GLY A 33 -10.64 10.69 -2.93
N THR A 34 -10.70 9.40 -3.21
CA THR A 34 -10.31 8.33 -2.28
C THR A 34 -9.07 7.65 -2.85
N ARG A 35 -8.10 7.36 -2.00
CA ARG A 35 -6.81 6.77 -2.39
C ARG A 35 -6.61 5.46 -1.67
N VAL A 36 -5.81 4.58 -2.25
CA VAL A 36 -5.23 3.41 -1.59
C VAL A 36 -3.71 3.47 -1.71
N HIS A 37 -3.05 3.14 -0.61
CA HIS A 37 -1.61 2.91 -0.53
C HIS A 37 -1.40 1.49 -0.05
N VAL A 38 -0.53 0.75 -0.73
CA VAL A 38 -0.10 -0.58 -0.32
C VAL A 38 1.40 -0.54 -0.10
N PHE A 39 1.80 -0.89 1.11
CA PHE A 39 3.21 -0.99 1.51
C PHE A 39 3.56 -2.43 1.83
N LYS A 40 4.83 -2.76 1.66
CA LYS A 40 5.42 -4.03 2.07
C LYS A 40 6.56 -3.72 3.04
N PHE A 41 6.64 -4.50 4.11
CA PHE A 41 7.63 -4.35 5.15
C PHE A 41 8.34 -5.67 5.39
N ASP A 42 9.57 -5.59 5.84
CA ASP A 42 10.25 -6.76 6.37
C ASP A 42 9.86 -7.03 7.84
N ASN A 43 10.54 -7.99 8.47
CA ASN A 43 10.28 -8.33 9.87
C ASN A 43 10.72 -7.25 10.87
N LYS A 44 11.61 -6.34 10.46
CA LYS A 44 12.12 -5.20 11.25
C LYS A 44 11.29 -3.93 11.04
N MET A 45 10.25 -3.99 10.20
CA MET A 45 9.42 -2.85 9.79
C MET A 45 10.12 -1.87 8.83
N ASP A 46 11.17 -2.32 8.15
CA ASP A 46 11.78 -1.57 7.05
C ASP A 46 10.95 -1.75 5.78
N LEU A 47 10.82 -0.69 4.97
CA LEU A 47 10.08 -0.75 3.70
C LEU A 47 10.80 -1.63 2.68
N LEU A 48 10.02 -2.44 1.99
CA LEU A 48 10.46 -3.30 0.89
C LEU A 48 9.77 -2.88 -0.40
N GLU A 49 10.47 -3.06 -1.52
CA GLU A 49 9.95 -2.81 -2.86
C GLU A 49 8.82 -3.80 -3.23
N ILE A 50 7.89 -3.30 -4.03
CA ILE A 50 6.80 -4.00 -4.68
C ILE A 50 6.94 -3.78 -6.18
N GLY A 51 7.59 -4.72 -6.87
CA GLY A 51 8.05 -4.46 -8.24
C GLY A 51 9.21 -3.46 -8.18
N ASP A 52 9.10 -2.36 -8.92
CA ASP A 52 10.10 -1.29 -8.98
C ASP A 52 9.79 -0.10 -8.05
N ASP A 53 8.68 -0.16 -7.31
CA ASP A 53 8.19 0.93 -6.47
C ASP A 53 8.21 0.56 -4.97
N ILE A 54 8.39 1.54 -4.09
CA ILE A 54 8.32 1.35 -2.63
C ILE A 54 6.88 1.29 -2.09
N GLU A 55 5.91 1.74 -2.90
CA GLU A 55 4.49 1.72 -2.61
C GLU A 55 3.69 1.43 -3.87
N VAL A 56 2.51 0.83 -3.72
CA VAL A 56 1.51 0.79 -4.79
C VAL A 56 0.39 1.75 -4.45
N PHE A 57 0.17 2.71 -5.35
CA PHE A 57 -0.81 3.77 -5.19
C PHE A 57 -1.92 3.71 -6.25
N ALA A 58 -3.16 3.99 -5.84
CA ALA A 58 -4.24 4.29 -6.77
C ALA A 58 -5.22 5.30 -6.17
N LYS A 59 -5.96 6.00 -7.03
CA LYS A 59 -6.95 7.02 -6.65
C LYS A 59 -8.21 6.89 -7.50
N VAL A 60 -9.37 7.08 -6.88
CA VAL A 60 -10.66 7.29 -7.55
C VAL A 60 -11.22 8.67 -7.21
N SER A 61 -12.08 9.18 -8.10
CA SER A 61 -12.84 10.41 -7.92
C SER A 61 -14.30 10.17 -8.34
N PRO A 62 -15.30 10.79 -7.68
CA PRO A 62 -15.18 11.71 -6.55
C PRO A 62 -14.82 10.98 -5.24
N GLY A 63 -14.56 11.73 -4.16
CA GLY A 63 -14.25 11.17 -2.85
C GLY A 63 -15.47 10.61 -2.11
N LEU A 64 -15.25 9.84 -1.05
CA LEU A 64 -16.35 9.19 -0.31
C LEU A 64 -17.39 10.20 0.23
N SER A 65 -17.00 11.42 0.57
CA SER A 65 -17.94 12.43 1.07
C SER A 65 -18.97 12.87 0.03
N SER A 66 -18.68 12.72 -1.27
CA SER A 66 -19.62 13.04 -2.35
C SER A 66 -20.79 12.05 -2.43
N PHE A 67 -20.69 10.90 -1.77
CA PHE A 67 -21.71 9.86 -1.71
C PHE A 67 -22.51 9.90 -0.40
N SER A 68 -22.57 11.05 0.28
CA SER A 68 -23.40 11.22 1.49
C SER A 68 -24.85 10.77 1.23
N GLY A 69 -25.42 10.00 2.16
CA GLY A 69 -26.75 9.38 2.01
C GLY A 69 -26.82 8.18 1.05
N ARG A 70 -25.72 7.83 0.36
CA ARG A 70 -25.65 6.77 -0.66
C ARG A 70 -24.55 5.74 -0.36
N PRO A 71 -24.60 5.02 0.78
CA PRO A 71 -23.51 4.15 1.23
C PRO A 71 -23.19 2.99 0.27
N LYS A 72 -24.20 2.48 -0.46
CA LYS A 72 -23.99 1.44 -1.49
C LYS A 72 -23.18 1.96 -2.68
N GLU A 73 -23.39 3.21 -3.08
CA GLU A 73 -22.61 3.83 -4.17
C GLU A 73 -21.19 4.15 -3.70
N ALA A 74 -21.05 4.62 -2.46
CA ALA A 74 -19.75 4.82 -1.84
C ALA A 74 -18.92 3.52 -1.83
N ALA A 75 -19.52 2.39 -1.41
CA ALA A 75 -18.87 1.09 -1.42
C ALA A 75 -18.47 0.66 -2.84
N LYS A 76 -19.36 0.84 -3.83
CA LYS A 76 -19.06 0.53 -5.24
C LYS A 76 -17.88 1.35 -5.78
N SER A 77 -17.77 2.63 -5.40
CA SER A 77 -16.66 3.49 -5.82
C SER A 77 -15.29 3.00 -5.31
N MET A 78 -15.25 2.19 -4.24
CA MET A 78 -14.01 1.67 -3.68
C MET A 78 -13.52 0.39 -4.37
N ILE A 79 -14.34 -0.27 -5.19
CA ILE A 79 -13.99 -1.55 -5.83
C ILE A 79 -12.66 -1.47 -6.61
N PRO A 80 -12.42 -0.45 -7.47
CA PRO A 80 -11.15 -0.38 -8.20
C PRO A 80 -9.91 -0.26 -7.31
N LEU A 81 -10.07 0.36 -6.13
CA LEU A 81 -8.98 0.47 -5.15
C LEU A 81 -8.73 -0.86 -4.42
N LEU A 82 -9.79 -1.60 -4.10
CA LEU A 82 -9.69 -2.94 -3.51
C LEU A 82 -9.06 -3.92 -4.50
N ASP A 83 -9.43 -3.86 -5.77
CA ASP A 83 -8.84 -4.68 -6.83
C ASP A 83 -7.34 -4.41 -6.98
N LYS A 84 -6.93 -3.14 -6.90
CA LYS A 84 -5.50 -2.77 -6.92
C LYS A 84 -4.75 -3.32 -5.71
N ALA A 85 -5.35 -3.31 -4.52
CA ALA A 85 -4.73 -3.91 -3.35
C ALA A 85 -4.63 -5.44 -3.48
N ASN A 86 -5.67 -6.09 -3.98
CA ASN A 86 -5.73 -7.53 -4.20
C ASN A 86 -4.74 -8.02 -5.27
N SER A 87 -4.39 -7.19 -6.26
CA SER A 87 -3.38 -7.54 -7.26
C SER A 87 -1.95 -7.57 -6.69
N VAL A 88 -1.75 -7.02 -5.49
CA VAL A 88 -0.43 -6.86 -4.85
C VAL A 88 -0.28 -7.78 -3.64
N VAL A 89 -1.31 -7.85 -2.79
CA VAL A 89 -1.28 -8.64 -1.56
C VAL A 89 -1.59 -10.11 -1.90
N PRO A 90 -0.65 -11.06 -1.65
CA PRO A 90 -0.91 -12.46 -1.92
C PRO A 90 -2.08 -12.99 -1.08
N TRP A 91 -2.89 -13.88 -1.66
CA TRP A 91 -4.13 -14.37 -1.01
C TRP A 91 -3.89 -14.97 0.39
N TRP A 92 -2.76 -15.68 0.58
CA TRP A 92 -2.38 -16.27 1.87
C TRP A 92 -1.95 -15.25 2.93
N GLN A 93 -1.73 -13.99 2.56
CA GLN A 93 -1.41 -12.91 3.48
C GLN A 93 -2.60 -11.99 3.77
N MET A 94 -3.67 -12.05 2.97
CA MET A 94 -4.83 -11.14 3.11
C MET A 94 -5.43 -11.14 4.52
N ASN A 95 -5.48 -12.29 5.20
CA ASN A 95 -6.01 -12.41 6.57
C ASN A 95 -5.11 -11.78 7.65
N ARG A 96 -3.83 -11.53 7.33
CA ARG A 96 -2.82 -10.95 8.22
C ARG A 96 -2.50 -9.50 7.87
N THR A 97 -2.89 -9.05 6.69
CA THR A 97 -2.67 -7.69 6.21
C THR A 97 -3.68 -6.74 6.87
N PRO A 98 -3.25 -5.82 7.74
CA PRO A 98 -4.13 -4.78 8.24
C PRO A 98 -4.63 -3.90 7.08
N LEU A 99 -5.94 -3.73 7.02
CA LEU A 99 -6.62 -2.77 6.16
C LEU A 99 -7.18 -1.65 7.04
N LYS A 100 -6.78 -0.40 6.74
CA LYS A 100 -7.22 0.79 7.49
C LYS A 100 -7.85 1.79 6.53
N LEU A 101 -8.96 2.38 6.94
CA LEU A 101 -9.60 3.50 6.25
C LEU A 101 -9.50 4.73 7.15
N GLY A 102 -8.69 5.69 6.75
CA GLY A 102 -8.59 7.00 7.38
C GLY A 102 -9.48 8.00 6.65
N ARG A 103 -10.14 8.88 7.41
CA ARG A 103 -10.79 10.06 6.86
C ARG A 103 -9.83 11.23 7.02
N ARG A 104 -9.53 11.92 5.91
CA ARG A 104 -8.93 13.25 6.01
C ARG A 104 -10.05 14.24 6.35
N LEU A 105 -9.97 14.86 7.51
CA LEU A 105 -10.76 16.05 7.80
C LEU A 105 -10.19 17.17 6.90
N GLY A 106 -11.06 17.71 6.05
CA GLY A 106 -10.77 18.93 5.27
C GLY A 106 -11.00 20.16 6.13
#